data_AF-A0A662WEM8-F1
#
_entry.id   AF-A0A662WEM8-F1
#
_cell.length_a   1.000
_cell.length_b   1.000
_cell.length_c   1.000
_cell.angle_alpha   90.00
_cell.angle_beta   90.00
_cell.angle_gamma   90.00
#
_symmetry.space_group_name_H-M   'P 1'
#
loop_
_entity.id
_entity.type
_entity.pdbx_description
1 polymer ?
#
loop_
_entity_poly.entity_id
_entity_poly.type
_entity_poly.pdbx_seq_one_letter_code
_entity_poly.pdbx_strand_id
1 'polypeptide(L)'
;MAAIPRFPPPPAAPSRQRSSRAAMMSVAEFKREANWFMVYYMSVVHVGALEGLRCVLDCKWQTLPLFVFVYYLTGLGITMGAHRLWAHRSYKAHSLVRFFLMLCNCMANQGTIFHWSR
;
A
#
# COMPACT_ATOMS: atom_id res chain seq x y z
N MET A 1 -46.13 -34.59 14.36
CA MET A 1 -45.35 -33.35 14.62
C MET A 1 -44.17 -33.72 15.53
N ALA A 2 -42.99 -33.95 14.96
CA ALA A 2 -41.78 -34.25 15.74
C ALA A 2 -41.08 -32.93 16.12
N ALA A 3 -40.81 -32.74 17.42
CA ALA A 3 -40.15 -31.57 17.94
C ALA A 3 -38.68 -31.54 17.51
N ILE A 4 -38.25 -30.44 16.87
CA ILE A 4 -36.87 -30.23 16.47
C ILE A 4 -36.02 -30.04 17.74
N PRO A 5 -34.92 -30.79 17.94
CA PRO A 5 -34.05 -30.61 19.10
C PRO A 5 -33.38 -29.23 19.02
N ARG A 6 -33.59 -28.39 20.04
CA ARG A 6 -32.91 -27.10 20.16
C ARG A 6 -31.47 -27.36 20.59
N PHE A 7 -30.52 -27.05 19.71
CA PHE A 7 -29.11 -27.01 20.11
C PHE A 7 -28.92 -25.95 21.21
N PRO A 8 -28.08 -26.22 22.23
CA PRO A 8 -27.71 -25.19 23.19
C PRO A 8 -26.98 -24.05 22.46
N PRO A 9 -27.18 -22.79 22.88
CA PRO A 9 -26.43 -21.68 22.31
C PRO A 9 -24.92 -21.93 22.53
N PRO A 10 -24.07 -21.59 21.55
CA PRO A 10 -22.63 -21.72 21.72
C PRO A 10 -22.16 -20.91 22.93
N PRO A 11 -21.12 -21.36 23.65
CA PRO A 11 -20.55 -20.61 24.75
C PRO A 11 -20.16 -19.20 24.27
N ALA A 12 -20.43 -18.19 25.09
CA ALA A 12 -20.07 -16.82 24.77
C ALA A 12 -18.57 -16.76 24.43
N ALA A 13 -18.24 -16.27 23.24
CA ALA A 13 -16.86 -16.08 22.84
C ALA A 13 -16.16 -15.19 23.88
N PRO A 14 -14.91 -15.48 24.28
CA PRO A 14 -14.18 -14.62 25.18
C PRO A 14 -14.19 -13.21 24.62
N SER A 15 -14.63 -12.25 25.44
CA SER A 15 -14.63 -10.85 25.07
C SER A 15 -13.18 -10.47 24.79
N ARG A 16 -12.83 -10.37 23.51
CA ARG A 16 -11.55 -9.82 23.09
C ARG A 16 -11.55 -8.38 23.58
N GLN A 17 -10.97 -8.14 24.75
CA GLN A 17 -10.67 -6.80 25.24
C GLN A 17 -9.78 -6.18 24.17
N ARG A 18 -10.43 -5.53 23.21
CA ARG A 18 -9.80 -4.71 22.20
C ARG A 18 -9.32 -3.52 22.99
N SER A 19 -8.11 -3.62 23.53
CA SER A 19 -7.42 -2.58 24.28
C SER A 19 -7.50 -1.30 23.46
N SER A 20 -8.50 -0.49 23.78
CA SER A 20 -8.72 0.84 23.25
C SER A 20 -7.76 1.76 23.98
N ARG A 21 -6.49 1.63 23.66
CA ARG A 21 -5.47 2.63 23.95
C ARG A 21 -4.77 2.89 22.63
N ALA A 22 -4.94 4.10 22.11
CA ALA A 22 -3.92 4.70 21.26
C ALA A 22 -2.65 4.85 22.13
N ALA A 23 -1.98 3.72 22.39
CA ALA A 23 -0.73 3.71 23.09
C ALA A 23 0.29 4.33 22.12
N MET A 24 0.72 5.56 22.40
CA MET A 24 1.96 6.04 21.81
C MET A 24 3.03 5.03 22.21
N MET A 25 3.54 4.29 21.23
CA MET A 25 4.60 3.31 21.46
C MET A 25 5.79 4.03 22.09
N SER A 26 6.35 3.45 23.15
CA SER A 26 7.61 3.93 23.70
C SER A 26 8.69 3.85 22.63
N VAL A 27 9.68 4.75 22.67
CA VAL A 27 10.82 4.73 21.74
C VAL A 27 11.55 3.38 21.79
N ALA A 28 11.60 2.74 22.97
CA ALA A 28 12.20 1.41 23.12
C ALA A 28 11.40 0.30 22.40
N GLU A 29 10.06 0.38 22.45
CA GLU A 29 9.16 -0.55 21.77
C GLU A 29 9.23 -0.35 20.26
N PHE A 30 9.24 0.90 19.80
CA PHE A 30 9.46 1.23 18.39
C PHE A 30 10.79 0.66 17.89
N LYS A 31 11.90 0.86 18.60
CA LYS A 31 13.20 0.32 18.19
C LYS A 31 13.22 -1.21 18.10
N ARG A 32 12.46 -1.90 18.96
CA ARG A 32 12.37 -3.36 18.98
C ARG A 32 11.49 -3.91 17.84
N GLU A 33 10.38 -3.23 17.54
CA GLU A 33 9.37 -3.69 16.58
C GLU A 33 9.58 -3.12 15.17
N ALA A 34 10.46 -2.13 15.02
CA ALA A 34 10.77 -1.52 13.74
C ALA A 34 11.40 -2.53 12.77
N ASN A 35 10.89 -2.55 11.54
CA ASN A 35 11.57 -3.18 10.44
C ASN A 35 12.72 -2.28 9.97
N TRP A 36 13.89 -2.47 10.58
CA TRP A 36 15.08 -1.66 10.33
C TRP A 36 15.53 -1.64 8.87
N PHE A 37 15.29 -2.72 8.11
CA PHE A 37 15.56 -2.74 6.67
C PHE A 37 14.69 -1.73 5.92
N MET A 38 13.37 -1.72 6.19
CA MET A 38 12.45 -0.77 5.58
C MET A 38 12.75 0.67 6.03
N VAL A 39 13.10 0.87 7.30
CA VAL A 39 13.52 2.18 7.82
C VAL A 39 14.72 2.69 7.05
N TYR A 40 15.77 1.87 6.93
CA TYR A 40 16.96 2.21 6.16
C TYR A 40 16.64 2.54 4.70
N TYR A 41 15.86 1.68 4.02
CA TYR A 41 15.44 1.89 2.64
C TYR A 41 14.72 3.23 2.45
N MET A 42 13.72 3.51 3.30
CA MET A 42 12.97 4.75 3.24
C MET A 42 13.87 5.96 3.51
N SER A 43 14.77 5.89 4.49
CA SER A 43 15.73 6.97 4.77
C SER A 43 16.60 7.28 3.55
N VAL A 44 17.17 6.26 2.89
CA VAL A 44 18.02 6.43 1.71
C VAL A 44 17.26 7.09 0.56
N VAL A 45 16.03 6.65 0.28
CA VAL A 45 15.21 7.22 -0.80
C VAL A 45 14.89 8.70 -0.55
N HIS A 46 14.58 9.08 0.69
CA HIS A 46 14.29 10.48 1.03
C HIS A 46 15.54 11.37 0.96
N VAL A 47 16.70 10.88 1.40
CA VAL A 47 17.97 11.61 1.23
C VAL A 47 18.27 11.80 -0.26
N GLY A 48 18.09 10.76 -1.09
CA GLY A 48 18.24 10.86 -2.54
C GLY A 48 17.28 11.87 -3.17
N ALA A 49 16.03 11.96 -2.68
CA ALA A 49 15.08 12.97 -3.12
C ALA A 49 15.51 14.40 -2.77
N LEU A 50 16.11 14.61 -1.58
CA LEU A 50 16.67 15.90 -1.19
C LEU A 50 17.85 16.31 -2.08
N GLU A 51 18.75 15.38 -2.41
CA GLU A 51 19.84 15.66 -3.36
C GLU A 51 19.31 15.94 -4.77
N GLY A 52 18.32 15.17 -5.23
CA GLY A 52 17.65 15.41 -6.52
C GLY A 52 17.01 16.79 -6.62
N LEU A 53 16.46 17.31 -5.53
CA LEU A 53 15.88 18.65 -5.49
C LEU A 53 16.94 19.75 -5.71
N ARG A 54 18.18 19.55 -5.25
CA ARG A 54 19.27 20.52 -5.47
C ARG A 54 19.63 20.65 -6.94
N CYS A 55 19.61 19.54 -7.68
CA CYS A 55 20.02 19.50 -9.09
C CYS A 55 18.86 19.67 -10.08
N VAL A 56 17.63 19.93 -9.60
CA VAL A 56 16.43 19.92 -10.45
C VAL A 56 16.47 20.98 -11.56
N LEU A 57 17.09 22.13 -11.29
CA LEU A 57 17.23 23.24 -12.24
C LEU A 57 18.44 23.08 -13.18
N ASP A 58 19.43 22.28 -12.78
CA ASP A 58 20.64 22.02 -13.56
C ASP A 58 20.50 20.80 -14.50
N CYS A 59 19.39 20.06 -14.37
CA CYS A 59 19.10 18.91 -15.21
C CYS A 59 18.87 19.31 -16.68
N LYS A 60 19.14 18.36 -17.59
CA LYS A 60 18.68 18.46 -18.97
C LYS A 60 17.17 18.71 -18.98
N TRP A 61 16.72 19.63 -19.84
CA TRP A 61 15.32 20.03 -19.87
C TRP A 61 14.35 18.85 -20.09
N GLN A 62 14.78 17.79 -20.78
CA GLN A 62 14.01 16.56 -21.03
C GLN A 62 13.71 15.76 -19.76
N THR A 63 14.49 15.93 -18.70
CA THR A 63 14.33 15.19 -17.43
C THR A 63 13.04 15.58 -16.72
N LEU A 64 12.65 16.86 -16.75
CA LEU A 64 11.45 17.36 -16.07
C LEU A 64 10.14 16.79 -16.64
N PRO A 65 9.87 16.83 -17.97
CA PRO A 65 8.65 16.24 -18.51
C PRO A 65 8.64 14.72 -18.34
N LEU A 66 9.80 14.05 -18.43
CA LEU A 66 9.89 12.62 -18.16
C LEU A 66 9.52 12.28 -16.71
N PHE A 67 10.03 13.05 -15.73
CA PHE A 67 9.69 12.90 -14.32
C PHE A 67 8.19 13.05 -14.10
N VAL A 68 7.58 14.11 -14.63
CA VAL A 68 6.13 14.35 -14.51
C VAL A 68 5.34 13.21 -15.14
N PHE A 69 5.72 12.76 -16.33
CA PHE A 69 5.07 11.65 -17.02
C PHE A 69 5.10 10.36 -16.20
N VAL A 70 6.28 9.98 -15.69
CA VAL A 70 6.44 8.78 -14.86
C VAL A 70 5.66 8.90 -13.54
N TYR A 71 5.67 10.08 -12.91
CA TYR A 71 4.88 10.36 -11.70
C TYR A 71 3.38 10.12 -11.90
N TYR A 72 2.82 10.57 -13.03
CA TYR A 72 1.43 10.29 -13.33
C TYR A 72 1.18 8.80 -13.64
N LEU A 73 2.09 8.13 -14.34
CA LEU A 73 1.96 6.69 -14.60
C LEU A 73 1.91 5.87 -13.31
N THR A 74 2.78 6.15 -12.33
CA THR A 74 2.74 5.46 -11.04
C THR A 74 1.43 5.73 -10.29
N GLY A 75 0.97 6.98 -10.30
CA GLY A 75 -0.33 7.37 -9.74
C GLY A 75 -1.51 6.63 -10.38
N LEU A 76 -1.52 6.45 -11.70
CA LEU A 76 -2.54 5.66 -12.41
C LEU A 76 -2.49 4.18 -12.04
N GLY A 77 -1.30 3.61 -11.89
CA GLY A 77 -1.09 2.23 -11.45
C GLY A 77 -1.71 1.94 -10.08
N ILE A 78 -1.63 2.90 -9.14
CA ILE A 78 -2.26 2.78 -7.82
C ILE A 78 -3.75 3.06 -7.88
N THR A 79 -4.16 4.20 -8.42
CA THR A 79 -5.55 4.67 -8.32
C THR A 79 -6.51 3.90 -9.22
N MET A 80 -6.18 3.74 -10.50
CA MET A 80 -7.02 2.96 -11.43
C MET A 80 -6.74 1.47 -11.27
N GLY A 81 -5.48 1.08 -11.07
CA GLY A 81 -5.08 -0.30 -10.87
C GLY A 81 -5.35 -0.82 -9.46
N ALA A 82 -4.40 -0.66 -8.55
CA ALA A 82 -4.40 -1.26 -7.20
C ALA A 82 -5.74 -1.08 -6.48
N HIS A 83 -6.21 0.17 -6.46
CA HIS A 83 -7.41 0.60 -5.75
C HIS A 83 -8.70 0.18 -6.47
N ARG A 84 -9.00 0.74 -7.65
CA ARG A 84 -10.32 0.54 -8.28
C ARG A 84 -10.47 -0.84 -8.93
N LEU A 85 -9.45 -1.31 -9.64
CA LEU A 85 -9.55 -2.54 -10.43
C LEU A 85 -9.28 -3.82 -9.64
N TRP A 86 -8.27 -3.83 -8.77
CA TRP A 86 -7.90 -5.05 -8.01
C TRP A 86 -8.52 -5.12 -6.62
N ALA A 87 -8.47 -4.05 -5.81
CA ALA A 87 -9.04 -4.05 -4.46
C ALA A 87 -10.58 -3.92 -4.48
N HIS A 88 -11.12 -2.90 -5.15
CA HIS A 88 -12.56 -2.62 -5.11
C HIS A 88 -13.38 -3.23 -6.25
N ARG A 89 -12.74 -3.82 -7.27
CA ARG A 89 -13.41 -4.44 -8.43
C ARG A 89 -14.48 -3.54 -9.08
N SER A 90 -14.29 -2.22 -9.07
CA SER A 90 -15.30 -1.24 -9.50
C SER A 90 -15.61 -1.27 -11.00
N TYR A 91 -14.71 -1.85 -11.80
CA TYR A 91 -14.91 -2.01 -13.24
C TYR A 91 -14.18 -3.25 -13.76
N LYS A 92 -14.54 -3.70 -14.97
CA LYS A 92 -13.84 -4.74 -15.71
C LYS A 92 -12.98 -4.10 -16.79
N ALA A 93 -11.69 -4.42 -16.81
CA ALA A 93 -10.74 -3.93 -17.80
C ALA A 93 -10.35 -5.04 -18.78
N HIS A 94 -10.09 -4.68 -20.04
CA HIS A 94 -9.50 -5.58 -21.02
C HIS A 94 -8.11 -6.06 -20.56
N SER A 95 -7.69 -7.26 -20.96
CA SER A 95 -6.43 -7.88 -20.53
C SER A 95 -5.20 -6.98 -20.76
N LEU A 96 -5.17 -6.28 -21.90
CA LEU A 96 -4.10 -5.33 -22.22
C LEU A 96 -4.02 -4.17 -21.22
N VAL A 97 -5.17 -3.60 -20.83
CA VAL A 97 -5.24 -2.50 -19.85
C VAL A 97 -4.83 -3.01 -18.47
N ARG A 98 -5.20 -4.24 -18.10
CA ARG A 98 -4.78 -4.86 -16.84
C ARG A 98 -3.26 -5.03 -16.80
N PHE A 99 -2.65 -5.46 -17.90
CA PHE A 99 -1.20 -5.60 -18.01
C PHE A 99 -0.49 -4.25 -17.94
N PHE A 100 -0.98 -3.24 -18.66
CA PHE A 100 -0.44 -1.89 -18.58
C PHE A 100 -0.50 -1.32 -17.15
N LEU A 101 -1.66 -1.40 -16.49
CA LEU A 101 -1.81 -0.92 -15.12
C LEU A 101 -0.93 -1.72 -14.13
N MET A 102 -0.62 -2.98 -14.42
CA MET A 102 0.26 -3.80 -13.60
C MET A 102 1.70 -3.26 -13.67
N LEU A 103 2.18 -2.95 -14.87
CA LEU A 103 3.49 -2.32 -15.06
C LEU A 103 3.57 -0.95 -14.36
N CYS A 104 2.51 -0.14 -14.49
CA CYS A 104 2.41 1.13 -13.78
C CYS A 104 2.46 0.96 -12.25
N ASN A 105 1.83 -0.09 -11.70
CA ASN A 105 1.88 -0.40 -10.28
C ASN A 105 3.28 -0.85 -9.84
N CYS A 106 3.98 -1.66 -10.65
CA CYS A 106 5.37 -2.03 -10.37
C CYS A 106 6.29 -0.80 -10.24
N MET A 107 6.11 0.21 -11.09
CA MET A 107 6.86 1.48 -10.99
C MET A 107 6.52 2.28 -9.73
N ALA A 108 5.30 2.12 -9.17
CA ALA A 108 4.87 2.84 -7.98
C ALA A 108 5.52 2.34 -6.69
N ASN A 109 6.08 1.11 -6.69
CA ASN A 109 6.84 0.53 -5.58
C ASN A 109 6.08 0.53 -4.24
N GLN A 110 4.79 0.18 -4.25
CA GLN A 110 3.93 0.12 -3.04
C GLN A 110 3.65 -1.31 -2.57
N GLY A 111 4.53 -2.25 -2.92
CA GLY A 111 4.34 -3.67 -2.69
C GLY A 111 3.55 -4.37 -3.81
N THR A 112 3.30 -5.67 -3.65
CA THR A 112 2.63 -6.47 -4.67
C THR A 112 1.13 -6.16 -4.75
N ILE A 113 0.54 -6.32 -5.93
CA ILE A 113 -0.91 -6.15 -6.14
C ILE A 113 -1.70 -7.01 -5.15
N PHE A 114 -1.28 -8.25 -4.91
CA PHE A 114 -1.93 -9.16 -3.98
C PHE A 114 -1.87 -8.66 -2.53
N HIS A 115 -0.72 -8.14 -2.08
CA HIS A 115 -0.61 -7.59 -0.73
C HIS A 115 -1.46 -6.32 -0.57
N TRP A 116 -1.60 -5.54 -1.64
CA TRP A 116 -2.38 -4.31 -1.66
C TRP A 116 -3.89 -4.56 -1.71
N SER A 117 -4.32 -5.61 -2.42
CA SER A 117 -5.74 -5.94 -2.65
C SER A 117 -6.30 -7.04 -1.74
N ARG A 118 -5.60 -7.36 -0.64
CA ARG A 118 -6.08 -8.30 0.39
C ARG A 118 -7.14 -7.65 1.28
#